data_AF-A0A1I2VMN9-F1
#
_entry.id   AF-A0A1I2VMN9-F1
#
_cell.length_a   1.000
_cell.length_b   1.000
_cell.length_c   1.000
_cell.angle_alpha   90.00
_cell.angle_beta   90.00
_cell.angle_gamma   90.00
#
_symmetry.space_group_name_H-M   'P 1'
#
loop_
_entity.id
_entity.type
_entity.pdbx_description
1 polymer ?
#
loop_
_entity_poly.entity_id
_entity_poly.type
_entity_poly.pdbx_seq_one_letter_code
_entity_poly.pdbx_strand_id
1 'polypeptide(L)'
;MNEQMLEAEYTLINALGTISAAISATPSVAVPEHLKNGLGITGNTLQAAGSALDATINDGLDAIGGGTQAFGNSLVIYGLIAQCSDEENLRTITIGNSLQALGGSLSLYSDLESEERNRAVALSIIGNLLQIAGNSLQAVSTIFQLNQTVAETKSDQINTTGSWVQALGASLSFLAAFDRVEIDGDETFR
;
A
#
# COMPACT_ATOMS: atom_id res chain seq x y z
N MET A 1 6.37 4.88 -24.37
CA MET A 1 5.72 5.63 -23.28
C MET A 1 6.82 5.98 -22.30
N ASN A 2 6.85 7.21 -21.77
CA ASN A 2 7.88 7.63 -20.81
C ASN A 2 7.74 6.81 -19.51
N GLU A 3 8.84 6.33 -18.94
CA GLU A 3 8.85 5.53 -17.70
C GLU A 3 8.27 6.31 -16.52
N GLN A 4 8.47 7.63 -16.46
CA GLN A 4 7.87 8.48 -15.43
C GLN A 4 6.33 8.51 -15.52
N MET A 5 5.79 8.49 -16.75
CA MET A 5 4.34 8.42 -16.96
C MET A 5 3.79 7.07 -16.48
N LEU A 6 4.52 5.98 -16.73
CA LEU A 6 4.17 4.66 -16.22
C LEU A 6 4.20 4.60 -14.69
N GLU A 7 5.23 5.17 -14.06
CA GLU A 7 5.33 5.25 -12.60
C GLU A 7 4.11 6.00 -12.01
N ALA A 8 3.71 7.13 -12.62
CA ALA A 8 2.53 7.88 -12.18
C ALA A 8 1.23 7.07 -12.34
N GLU A 9 1.07 6.30 -13.41
CA GLU A 9 -0.09 5.42 -13.60
C GLU A 9 -0.12 4.28 -12.57
N TYR A 10 1.02 3.64 -12.29
CA TYR A 10 1.11 2.51 -11.36
C TYR A 10 0.91 2.93 -9.91
N THR A 11 1.50 4.06 -9.52
CA THR A 11 1.30 4.66 -8.19
C THR A 11 -0.13 5.16 -8.00
N LEU A 12 -0.80 5.65 -9.06
CA LEU A 12 -2.23 5.98 -9.02
C LEU A 12 -3.08 4.74 -8.73
N ILE A 13 -2.81 3.62 -9.41
CA ILE A 13 -3.50 2.35 -9.16
C ILE A 13 -3.35 1.93 -7.69
N ASN A 14 -2.13 2.03 -7.13
CA ASN A 14 -1.88 1.77 -5.71
C ASN A 14 -2.65 2.72 -4.79
N ALA A 15 -2.67 4.02 -5.09
CA ALA A 15 -3.41 5.01 -4.30
C ALA A 15 -4.91 4.73 -4.29
N LEU A 16 -5.51 4.42 -5.45
CA LEU A 16 -6.92 4.04 -5.53
C LEU A 16 -7.22 2.73 -4.78
N GLY A 17 -6.30 1.77 -4.84
CA GLY A 17 -6.41 0.52 -4.12
C GLY A 17 -6.39 0.68 -2.61
N THR A 18 -5.45 1.46 -2.08
CA THR A 18 -5.34 1.76 -0.64
C THR A 18 -6.53 2.55 -0.12
N ILE A 19 -7.04 3.54 -0.87
CA ILE A 19 -8.26 4.28 -0.51
C ILE A 19 -9.47 3.34 -0.45
N SER A 20 -9.61 2.44 -1.42
CA SER A 20 -10.70 1.45 -1.44
C SER A 20 -10.63 0.51 -0.23
N ALA A 21 -9.44 0.01 0.09
CA ALA A 21 -9.20 -0.82 1.27
C ALA A 21 -9.46 -0.05 2.58
N ALA A 22 -9.10 1.24 2.66
CA ALA A 22 -9.36 2.07 3.83
C ALA A 22 -10.85 2.33 4.07
N ILE A 23 -11.63 2.54 3.00
CA ILE A 23 -13.09 2.63 3.09
C ILE A 23 -13.68 1.32 3.61
N SER A 24 -13.21 0.17 3.10
CA SER A 24 -13.60 -1.16 3.59
C SER A 24 -13.31 -1.34 5.08
N ALA A 25 -12.13 -0.89 5.53
CA ALA A 25 -11.69 -1.05 6.91
C ALA A 25 -12.45 -0.14 7.90
N THR A 26 -13.21 0.86 7.44
CA THR A 26 -13.85 1.87 8.28
C THR A 26 -15.25 1.44 8.76
N PRO A 27 -15.46 1.11 10.05
CA PRO A 27 -16.72 0.56 10.53
C PRO A 27 -17.91 1.51 10.43
N SER A 28 -17.67 2.83 10.56
CA SER A 28 -18.68 3.89 10.59
C SER A 28 -19.27 4.23 9.22
N VAL A 29 -18.71 3.72 8.12
CA VAL A 29 -19.31 3.88 6.79
C VAL A 29 -20.50 2.93 6.68
N ALA A 30 -21.70 3.50 6.51
CA ALA A 30 -22.96 2.78 6.38
C ALA A 30 -23.11 2.11 5.01
N VAL A 31 -22.17 1.21 4.67
CA VAL A 31 -22.25 0.31 3.51
C VAL A 31 -22.60 -1.11 3.95
N PRO A 32 -23.40 -1.85 3.16
CA PRO A 32 -23.62 -3.28 3.36
C PRO A 32 -22.33 -4.08 3.47
N GLU A 33 -22.32 -5.11 4.31
CA GLU A 33 -21.12 -5.92 4.60
C GLU A 33 -20.49 -6.55 3.35
N HIS A 34 -21.31 -7.01 2.40
CA HIS A 34 -20.81 -7.55 1.14
C HIS A 34 -20.08 -6.50 0.28
N LEU A 35 -20.48 -5.22 0.36
CA LEU A 35 -19.78 -4.13 -0.33
C LEU A 35 -18.50 -3.77 0.41
N LYS A 36 -18.47 -3.81 1.75
CA LYS A 36 -17.22 -3.63 2.52
C LYS A 36 -16.20 -4.68 2.11
N ASN A 37 -16.55 -5.97 2.19
CA ASN A 37 -15.66 -7.06 1.77
C ASN A 37 -15.21 -6.94 0.31
N GLY A 38 -16.13 -6.57 -0.59
CA GLY A 38 -15.81 -6.32 -2.00
C GLY A 38 -14.79 -5.18 -2.21
N LEU A 39 -14.91 -4.09 -1.45
CA LEU A 39 -13.96 -2.97 -1.48
C LEU A 39 -12.60 -3.37 -0.93
N GLY A 40 -12.55 -4.18 0.13
CA GLY A 40 -11.30 -4.71 0.69
C GLY A 40 -10.56 -5.57 -0.33
N ILE A 41 -11.26 -6.52 -0.97
CA ILE A 41 -10.68 -7.40 -1.99
C ILE A 41 -10.22 -6.59 -3.21
N THR A 42 -11.07 -5.71 -3.73
CA THR A 42 -10.76 -4.87 -4.89
C THR A 42 -9.57 -3.94 -4.58
N GLY A 43 -9.57 -3.34 -3.40
CA GLY A 43 -8.50 -2.44 -2.96
C GLY A 43 -7.14 -3.13 -2.88
N ASN A 44 -7.07 -4.32 -2.28
CA ASN A 44 -5.83 -5.11 -2.24
C ASN A 44 -5.45 -5.65 -3.62
N THR A 45 -6.41 -5.93 -4.51
CA THR A 45 -6.13 -6.34 -5.91
C THR A 45 -5.47 -5.23 -6.71
N LEU A 46 -5.99 -4.00 -6.60
CA LEU A 46 -5.39 -2.83 -7.23
C LEU A 46 -3.97 -2.60 -6.69
N GLN A 47 -3.77 -2.69 -5.37
CA GLN A 47 -2.44 -2.58 -4.77
C GLN A 47 -1.47 -3.66 -5.26
N ALA A 48 -1.92 -4.92 -5.33
CA ALA A 48 -1.11 -6.01 -5.88
C ALA A 48 -0.67 -5.72 -7.33
N ALA A 49 -1.61 -5.24 -8.17
CA ALA A 49 -1.33 -4.92 -9.55
C ALA A 49 -0.40 -3.71 -9.69
N GLY A 50 -0.65 -2.62 -8.97
CA GLY A 50 0.16 -1.41 -9.02
C GLY A 50 1.59 -1.67 -8.57
N SER A 51 1.80 -2.33 -7.42
CA SER A 51 3.15 -2.70 -6.94
C SER A 51 3.86 -3.69 -7.88
N ALA A 52 3.14 -4.62 -8.51
CA ALA A 52 3.74 -5.55 -9.46
C ALA A 52 4.18 -4.84 -10.75
N LEU A 53 3.34 -3.95 -11.28
CA LEU A 53 3.65 -3.15 -12.48
C LEU A 53 4.82 -2.20 -12.21
N ASP A 54 4.83 -1.53 -11.07
CA ASP A 54 5.92 -0.68 -10.61
C ASP A 54 7.24 -1.45 -10.53
N ALA A 55 7.22 -2.69 -10.01
CA ALA A 55 8.40 -3.55 -10.00
C ALA A 55 8.93 -3.93 -11.38
N THR A 56 8.13 -3.82 -12.46
CA THR A 56 8.59 -4.13 -13.83
C THR A 56 9.35 -2.99 -14.50
N ILE A 57 9.24 -1.77 -13.98
CA ILE A 57 9.90 -0.57 -14.51
C ILE A 57 11.03 -0.05 -13.61
N ASN A 58 11.20 -0.68 -12.43
CA ASN A 58 12.28 -0.39 -11.50
C ASN A 58 13.31 -1.53 -11.49
N ASP A 59 14.47 -1.27 -10.88
CA ASP A 59 15.57 -2.23 -10.73
C ASP A 59 15.97 -2.43 -9.26
N GLY A 60 16.83 -3.41 -8.99
CA GLY A 60 17.49 -3.56 -7.70
C GLY A 60 16.53 -3.77 -6.52
N LEU A 61 16.73 -3.00 -5.43
CA LEU A 61 15.91 -3.14 -4.22
C LEU A 61 14.48 -2.63 -4.40
N ASP A 62 14.25 -1.70 -5.32
CA ASP A 62 12.91 -1.18 -5.59
C ASP A 62 12.06 -2.21 -6.33
N ALA A 63 12.63 -2.89 -7.33
CA ALA A 63 11.97 -4.00 -7.99
C ALA A 63 11.61 -5.14 -7.02
N ILE A 64 12.55 -5.51 -6.14
CA ILE A 64 12.32 -6.51 -5.09
C ILE A 64 11.26 -6.02 -4.11
N GLY A 65 11.31 -4.75 -3.74
CA GLY A 65 10.37 -4.11 -2.84
C GLY A 65 8.94 -4.11 -3.38
N GLY A 66 8.73 -3.63 -4.61
CA GLY A 66 7.46 -3.67 -5.32
C GLY A 66 6.92 -5.09 -5.49
N GLY A 67 7.76 -6.04 -5.88
CA GLY A 67 7.38 -7.46 -5.97
C GLY A 67 6.97 -8.07 -4.61
N THR A 68 7.68 -7.70 -3.53
CA THR A 68 7.35 -8.13 -2.17
C THR A 68 6.02 -7.53 -1.70
N GLN A 69 5.75 -6.26 -2.02
CA GLN A 69 4.46 -5.61 -1.75
C GLN A 69 3.32 -6.27 -2.52
N ALA A 70 3.53 -6.59 -3.79
CA ALA A 70 2.52 -7.27 -4.62
C ALA A 70 2.18 -8.67 -4.05
N PHE A 71 3.19 -9.42 -3.63
CA PHE A 71 3.00 -10.71 -2.99
C PHE A 71 2.30 -10.58 -1.64
N GLY A 72 2.67 -9.59 -0.84
CA GLY A 72 2.01 -9.27 0.43
C GLY A 72 0.50 -8.98 0.25
N ASN A 73 0.15 -8.12 -0.72
CA ASN A 73 -1.25 -7.85 -1.07
C ASN A 73 -1.99 -9.11 -1.54
N SER A 74 -1.33 -9.98 -2.31
CA SER A 74 -1.92 -11.25 -2.75
C SER A 74 -2.26 -12.17 -1.57
N LEU A 75 -1.42 -12.19 -0.52
CA LEU A 75 -1.73 -12.92 0.71
C LEU A 75 -2.89 -12.29 1.49
N VAL A 76 -2.99 -10.95 1.52
CA VAL A 76 -4.16 -10.29 2.13
C VAL A 76 -5.44 -10.69 1.39
N ILE A 77 -5.45 -10.66 0.06
CA ILE A 77 -6.59 -11.12 -0.75
C ILE A 77 -6.92 -12.57 -0.42
N TYR A 78 -5.92 -13.46 -0.39
CA TYR A 78 -6.12 -14.85 -0.04
C TYR A 78 -6.80 -15.00 1.33
N GLY A 79 -6.29 -14.32 2.37
CA GLY A 79 -6.89 -14.38 3.70
C GLY A 79 -8.31 -13.78 3.78
N LEU A 80 -8.71 -12.91 2.85
CA LEU A 80 -10.07 -12.37 2.77
C LEU A 80 -11.06 -13.32 2.09
N ILE A 81 -10.60 -14.18 1.17
CA ILE A 81 -11.49 -15.05 0.35
C ILE A 81 -11.39 -16.53 0.67
N ALA A 82 -10.32 -16.96 1.34
CA ALA A 82 -10.10 -18.36 1.67
C ALA A 82 -11.13 -18.85 2.68
N GLN A 83 -11.63 -20.08 2.44
CA GLN A 83 -12.56 -20.78 3.33
C GLN A 83 -11.79 -21.59 4.38
N CYS A 84 -10.78 -20.97 4.99
CA CYS A 84 -10.02 -21.52 6.11
C CYS A 84 -10.62 -21.06 7.44
N SER A 85 -10.01 -21.45 8.57
CA SER A 85 -10.40 -20.90 9.87
C SER A 85 -10.09 -19.40 9.97
N ASP A 86 -10.83 -18.68 10.81
CA ASP A 86 -10.59 -17.24 11.05
C ASP A 86 -9.15 -16.98 11.52
N GLU A 87 -8.60 -17.88 12.34
CA GLU A 87 -7.22 -17.81 12.81
C GLU A 87 -6.22 -17.92 11.65
N GLU A 88 -6.41 -18.88 10.74
CA GLU A 88 -5.54 -19.03 9.56
C GLU A 88 -5.63 -17.80 8.64
N ASN A 89 -6.85 -17.33 8.37
CA ASN A 89 -7.09 -16.15 7.55
C ASN A 89 -6.40 -14.91 8.12
N LEU A 90 -6.58 -14.64 9.42
CA LEU A 90 -5.94 -13.52 10.10
C LEU A 90 -4.41 -13.66 10.15
N ARG A 91 -3.86 -14.87 10.33
CA ARG A 91 -2.41 -15.11 10.23
C ARG A 91 -1.89 -14.80 8.84
N THR A 92 -2.60 -15.21 7.80
CA THR A 92 -2.20 -14.93 6.42
C THR A 92 -2.26 -13.43 6.09
N ILE A 93 -3.31 -12.73 6.54
CA ILE A 93 -3.40 -11.26 6.42
C ILE A 93 -2.25 -10.58 7.17
N THR A 94 -1.91 -11.04 8.38
CA THR A 94 -0.78 -10.51 9.17
C THR A 94 0.54 -10.62 8.41
N ILE A 95 0.79 -11.78 7.80
CA ILE A 95 2.00 -12.02 6.99
C ILE A 95 1.97 -11.12 5.75
N GLY A 96 0.82 -11.02 5.07
CA GLY A 96 0.64 -10.16 3.91
C GLY A 96 0.99 -8.70 4.21
N ASN A 97 0.40 -8.13 5.27
CA ASN A 97 0.68 -6.76 5.71
C ASN A 97 2.15 -6.57 6.13
N SER A 98 2.74 -7.55 6.81
CA SER A 98 4.16 -7.51 7.18
C SER A 98 5.09 -7.50 5.95
N LEU A 99 4.78 -8.29 4.94
CA LEU A 99 5.54 -8.31 3.68
C LEU A 99 5.37 -7.01 2.90
N GLN A 100 4.19 -6.39 2.90
CA GLN A 100 4.01 -5.07 2.31
C GLN A 100 4.88 -4.01 3.02
N ALA A 101 4.90 -4.00 4.36
CA ALA A 101 5.77 -3.09 5.10
C ALA A 101 7.27 -3.33 4.80
N LEU A 102 7.70 -4.59 4.68
CA LEU A 102 9.07 -4.93 4.28
C LEU A 102 9.37 -4.46 2.86
N GLY A 103 8.49 -4.74 1.91
CA GLY A 103 8.68 -4.33 0.52
C GLY A 103 8.71 -2.82 0.33
N GLY A 104 7.86 -2.08 1.05
CA GLY A 104 7.93 -0.61 1.10
C GLY A 104 9.25 -0.12 1.68
N SER A 105 9.81 -0.81 2.68
CA SER A 105 11.11 -0.47 3.27
C SER A 105 12.27 -0.69 2.30
N LEU A 106 12.20 -1.73 1.45
CA LEU A 106 13.19 -1.97 0.39
C LEU A 106 13.10 -0.92 -0.71
N SER A 107 11.88 -0.49 -1.07
CA SER A 107 11.62 0.50 -2.12
C SER A 107 11.97 1.94 -1.73
N LEU A 108 12.36 2.17 -0.46
CA LEU A 108 12.89 3.47 -0.01
C LEU A 108 14.36 3.67 -0.38
N TYR A 109 15.08 2.61 -0.76
CA TYR A 109 16.52 2.66 -0.85
C TYR A 109 17.02 3.67 -1.89
N SER A 110 16.47 3.65 -3.11
CA SER A 110 16.87 4.57 -4.18
C SER A 110 16.60 6.03 -3.83
N ASP A 111 15.44 6.34 -3.26
CA ASP A 111 15.08 7.69 -2.82
C ASP A 111 16.01 8.20 -1.71
N LEU A 112 16.44 7.32 -0.80
CA LEU A 112 17.35 7.67 0.29
C LEU A 112 18.81 7.87 -0.18
N GLU A 113 19.24 7.11 -1.18
CA GLU A 113 20.56 7.24 -1.80
C GLU A 113 20.61 8.39 -2.82
N SER A 114 19.46 8.89 -3.28
CA SER A 114 19.40 9.98 -4.23
C SER A 114 20.06 11.26 -3.68
N GLU A 115 20.93 11.86 -4.48
CA GLU A 115 21.51 13.18 -4.21
C GLU A 115 20.53 14.32 -4.50
N GLU A 116 19.41 14.03 -5.19
CA GLU A 116 18.41 15.04 -5.50
C GLU A 116 17.75 15.59 -4.22
N ARG A 117 17.51 16.89 -4.23
CA ARG A 117 16.87 17.62 -3.13
C ARG A 117 15.69 18.42 -3.66
N ASN A 118 14.75 17.70 -4.28
CA ASN A 118 13.52 18.26 -4.83
C ASN A 118 12.29 17.75 -4.06
N ARG A 119 11.14 18.36 -4.38
CA ARG A 119 9.86 18.04 -3.74
C ARG A 119 9.42 16.60 -4.02
N ALA A 120 9.65 16.08 -5.22
CA ALA A 120 9.24 14.74 -5.61
C ALA A 120 9.92 13.68 -4.73
N VAL A 121 11.24 13.75 -4.55
CA VAL A 121 11.97 12.84 -3.65
C VAL A 121 11.46 12.93 -2.22
N ALA A 122 11.23 14.14 -1.70
CA ALA A 122 10.70 14.31 -0.34
C ALA A 122 9.30 13.70 -0.17
N LEU A 123 8.40 13.91 -1.15
CA LEU A 123 7.07 13.32 -1.15
C LEU A 123 7.12 11.80 -1.26
N SER A 124 8.01 11.25 -2.09
CA SER A 124 8.18 9.81 -2.27
C SER A 124 8.64 9.14 -0.97
N ILE A 125 9.65 9.70 -0.30
CA ILE A 125 10.14 9.21 1.00
C ILE A 125 9.02 9.24 2.05
N ILE A 126 8.34 10.38 2.21
CA ILE A 126 7.25 10.51 3.19
C ILE A 126 6.12 9.54 2.86
N GLY A 127 5.76 9.42 1.57
CA GLY A 127 4.72 8.53 1.09
C GLY A 127 5.01 7.07 1.42
N ASN A 128 6.21 6.59 1.10
CA ASN A 128 6.66 5.24 1.42
C ASN A 128 6.72 4.99 2.94
N LEU A 129 7.23 5.92 3.74
CA LEU A 129 7.24 5.80 5.21
C LEU A 129 5.84 5.68 5.81
N LEU A 130 4.87 6.45 5.30
CA LEU A 130 3.48 6.34 5.73
C LEU A 130 2.86 5.00 5.30
N GLN A 131 3.15 4.51 4.10
CA GLN A 131 2.71 3.17 3.67
C GLN A 131 3.26 2.06 4.56
N ILE A 132 4.55 2.10 4.90
CA ILE A 132 5.18 1.17 5.83
C ILE A 132 4.51 1.22 7.21
N ALA A 133 4.28 2.42 7.74
CA ALA A 133 3.62 2.61 9.03
C ALA A 133 2.18 2.07 9.01
N GLY A 134 1.43 2.35 7.94
CA GLY A 134 0.05 1.89 7.77
C GLY A 134 -0.05 0.37 7.70
N ASN A 135 0.78 -0.27 6.88
CA ASN A 135 0.87 -1.74 6.80
C ASN A 135 1.29 -2.38 8.13
N SER A 136 2.23 -1.75 8.84
CA SER A 136 2.65 -2.21 10.16
C SER A 136 1.51 -2.14 11.18
N LEU A 137 0.71 -1.07 11.17
CA LEU A 137 -0.46 -0.94 12.05
C LEU A 137 -1.54 -1.98 11.73
N GLN A 138 -1.80 -2.25 10.45
CA GLN A 138 -2.74 -3.31 10.05
C GLN A 138 -2.27 -4.70 10.51
N ALA A 139 -0.96 -5.00 10.40
CA ALA A 139 -0.40 -6.24 10.94
C ALA A 139 -0.52 -6.34 12.47
N VAL A 140 -0.29 -5.24 13.21
CA VAL A 140 -0.48 -5.22 14.67
C VAL A 140 -1.94 -5.41 15.04
N SER A 141 -2.87 -4.81 14.29
CA SER A 141 -4.31 -5.00 14.49
C SER A 141 -4.71 -6.47 14.36
N THR A 142 -4.27 -7.16 13.31
CA THR A 142 -4.59 -8.58 13.12
C THR A 142 -3.94 -9.46 14.19
N ILE A 143 -2.73 -9.14 14.67
CA ILE A 143 -2.10 -9.82 15.83
C ILE A 143 -2.95 -9.66 17.10
N PHE A 144 -3.50 -8.46 17.34
CA PHE A 144 -4.37 -8.23 18.49
C PHE A 144 -5.70 -8.97 18.39
N GLN A 145 -6.26 -9.13 17.18
CA GLN A 145 -7.45 -9.97 16.95
C GLN A 145 -7.14 -11.44 17.23
N LEU A 146 -6.05 -11.95 16.66
CA LEU A 146 -5.59 -13.34 16.84
C LEU A 146 -5.41 -13.71 18.31
N ASN A 147 -4.72 -12.84 19.06
CA ASN A 147 -4.38 -13.12 20.45
C ASN A 147 -5.47 -12.67 21.44
N GLN A 148 -6.56 -12.05 20.96
CA GLN A 148 -7.63 -11.47 21.78
C GLN A 148 -7.10 -10.54 22.89
N THR A 149 -6.03 -9.79 22.60
CA THR A 149 -5.32 -8.98 23.61
C THR A 149 -5.98 -7.64 23.90
N VAL A 150 -6.88 -7.19 23.02
CA VAL A 150 -7.66 -5.95 23.18
C VAL A 150 -9.09 -6.19 22.70
N ALA A 151 -10.01 -5.30 23.05
CA ALA A 151 -11.38 -5.36 22.52
C ALA A 151 -11.37 -5.29 20.98
N GLU A 152 -12.23 -6.06 20.32
CA GLU A 152 -12.38 -6.11 18.86
C GLU A 152 -12.50 -4.71 18.25
N THR A 153 -13.35 -3.86 18.84
CA THR A 153 -13.53 -2.46 18.43
C THR A 153 -12.25 -1.64 18.46
N LYS A 154 -11.33 -1.94 19.40
CA LYS A 154 -10.04 -1.27 19.48
C LYS A 154 -9.10 -1.78 18.40
N SER A 155 -9.15 -3.07 18.08
CA SER A 155 -8.38 -3.60 16.96
C SER A 155 -8.86 -3.03 15.63
N ASP A 156 -10.17 -2.96 15.40
CA ASP A 156 -10.75 -2.38 14.19
C ASP A 156 -10.35 -0.92 13.99
N GLN A 157 -10.29 -0.15 15.08
CA GLN A 157 -9.79 1.23 15.05
C GLN A 157 -8.32 1.31 14.63
N ILE A 158 -7.49 0.36 15.08
CA ILE A 158 -6.07 0.30 14.68
C ILE A 158 -5.97 -0.08 13.20
N ASN A 159 -6.76 -1.06 12.73
CA ASN A 159 -6.83 -1.43 11.32
C ASN A 159 -7.23 -0.23 10.46
N THR A 160 -8.34 0.43 10.81
CA THR A 160 -8.84 1.63 10.13
C THR A 160 -7.77 2.73 10.05
N THR A 161 -7.09 2.99 11.16
CA THR A 161 -6.02 3.99 11.22
C THR A 161 -4.86 3.59 10.30
N GLY A 162 -4.45 2.32 10.34
CA GLY A 162 -3.40 1.79 9.48
C GLY A 162 -3.75 1.93 7.99
N SER A 163 -4.95 1.54 7.58
CA SER A 163 -5.38 1.63 6.18
C SER A 163 -5.44 3.08 5.69
N TRP A 164 -5.92 4.04 6.49
CA TRP A 164 -5.92 5.46 6.11
C TRP A 164 -4.52 6.08 6.09
N VAL A 165 -3.64 5.72 7.03
CA VAL A 165 -2.23 6.14 7.01
C VAL A 165 -1.53 5.62 5.75
N GLN A 166 -1.79 4.37 5.36
CA GLN A 166 -1.29 3.80 4.11
C GLN A 166 -1.85 4.53 2.88
N ALA A 167 -3.15 4.82 2.85
CA ALA A 167 -3.79 5.51 1.74
C ALA A 167 -3.26 6.93 1.54
N LEU A 168 -3.00 7.65 2.63
CA LEU A 168 -2.32 8.94 2.58
C LEU A 168 -0.91 8.79 2.02
N GLY A 169 -0.16 7.79 2.47
CA GLY A 169 1.17 7.50 1.97
C GLY A 169 1.21 7.23 0.46
N ALA A 170 0.35 6.32 -0.03
CA ALA A 170 0.26 5.98 -1.45
C ALA A 170 -0.17 7.18 -2.30
N SER A 171 -1.03 8.05 -1.78
CA SER A 171 -1.42 9.29 -2.45
C SER A 171 -0.25 10.27 -2.60
N LEU A 172 0.62 10.37 -1.59
CA LEU A 172 1.83 11.20 -1.68
C LEU A 172 2.86 10.62 -2.67
N SER A 173 3.03 9.29 -2.69
CA SER A 173 3.87 8.62 -3.70
C SER A 173 3.37 8.85 -5.12
N PHE A 174 2.04 8.83 -5.33
CA PHE A 174 1.45 9.22 -6.62
C PHE A 174 1.75 10.68 -6.98
N LEU A 175 1.58 11.61 -6.05
CA LEU A 175 1.92 13.02 -6.30
C LEU A 175 3.41 13.22 -6.60
N ALA A 176 4.30 12.44 -5.98
CA ALA A 176 5.73 12.46 -6.28
C ALA A 176 6.00 12.02 -7.73
N ALA A 177 5.43 10.90 -8.17
CA ALA A 177 5.58 10.41 -9.54
C ALA A 177 4.96 11.37 -10.56
N PHE A 178 3.82 11.96 -10.25
CA PHE A 178 3.19 12.98 -11.09
C PHE A 178 4.04 14.26 -11.22
N ASP A 179 4.60 14.76 -10.10
CA ASP A 179 5.52 15.91 -10.11
C ASP A 179 6.75 15.64 -11.01
N ARG A 180 7.28 14.41 -11.06
CA ARG A 180 8.41 14.03 -11.95
C ARG A 180 8.06 14.14 -13.43
N VAL A 181 6.83 13.75 -13.80
CA VAL A 181 6.32 13.85 -15.18
C VAL A 181 6.24 15.32 -15.63
N GLU A 182 5.77 16.23 -14.77
CA GLU A 182 5.68 17.65 -15.11
C GLU A 182 7.06 18.29 -15.32
N ILE A 183 8.05 17.92 -14.50
CA ILE A 183 9.43 18.44 -14.62
C ILE A 183 10.07 18.06 -15.96
N ASP A 184 9.97 16.80 -16.37
CA ASP A 184 10.56 16.32 -17.65
C ASP A 184 9.83 16.89 -18.88
N GLY A 185 8.53 17.13 -18.75
CA GLY A 185 7.73 17.84 -19.75
C GLY A 185 8.23 19.26 -20.00
N ASP A 186 8.66 19.99 -18.96
CA ASP A 186 9.15 21.36 -19.10
C ASP A 186 10.57 21.46 -19.70
N GLU A 187 11.42 20.44 -19.51
CA GLU A 187 12.76 20.39 -20.11
C GLU A 187 12.74 20.08 -21.61
N THR A 188 11.75 19.32 -22.10
CA THR A 188 11.64 18.94 -23.52
C THR A 188 11.18 20.06 -24.45
N PHE A 189 10.68 21.18 -23.91
CA PHE A 189 10.27 22.37 -24.69
C PHE A 189 11.25 23.56 -24.59
N ARG A 190 12.46 23.37 -24.03
CA ARG A 190 13.55 24.36 -23.99
C ARG A 190 14.66 24.01 -24.97
#